data_AF-A0A0F7UDK6-F1
#
_entry.id   AF-A0A0F7UDK6-F1
#
_cell.length_a   1.000
_cell.length_b   1.000
_cell.length_c   1.000
_cell.angle_alpha   90.00
_cell.angle_beta   90.00
_cell.angle_gamma   90.00
#
_symmetry.space_group_name_H-M   'P 1'
#
loop_
_entity.id
_entity.type
_entity.pdbx_description
1 polymer ?
#
loop_
_entity_poly.entity_id
_entity_poly.type
_entity_poly.pdbx_seq_one_letter_code
_entity_poly.pdbx_strand_id
1 'polypeptide(L)'
;MQSLGRPLLAALSDLFDRLYGNGRQHKSETHEQSAAKTEESSDEARVGEVGGDEPKRHREESRDRQATGEGTGRRGSTASFLSLEALQESTDKHARKVLFRCRPDDARVEAVALAFPNHVSLCISSQAGCAFNCSFCSVGKSGFLRQLSADEITDQVLFFLRQGIKIDSVSLMGMGEPLANPKVFDALRILTDPLLFNFSARKLAVSTLGVLPGIKKLTEEHPQVNLAFSLHSPFPEERNLLVSLP
;
A
#
# COMPACT_ATOMS: atom_id res chain seq x y z
N MET A 1 8.42 -27.23 -9.00
CA MET A 1 7.47 -27.76 -8.01
C MET A 1 8.24 -28.17 -6.76
N GLN A 2 7.67 -27.90 -5.58
CA GLN A 2 8.17 -28.11 -4.20
C GLN A 2 9.20 -27.05 -3.73
N SER A 3 9.04 -26.28 -2.65
CA SER A 3 8.02 -26.21 -1.60
C SER A 3 8.01 -24.78 -0.99
N LEU A 4 7.16 -23.88 -1.50
CA LEU A 4 6.66 -22.78 -0.67
C LEU A 4 5.72 -23.43 0.33
N GLY A 5 6.10 -23.41 1.61
CA GLY A 5 5.41 -24.13 2.66
C GLY A 5 3.93 -23.78 2.70
N ARG A 6 3.08 -24.81 2.55
CA ARG A 6 1.64 -24.79 2.86
C ARG A 6 1.25 -23.95 4.10
N PRO A 7 2.04 -23.84 5.18
CA PRO A 7 1.70 -22.95 6.29
C PRO A 7 1.60 -21.45 5.93
N LEU A 8 2.38 -20.93 4.96
CA LEU A 8 2.34 -19.51 4.60
C LEU A 8 1.07 -19.17 3.81
N LEU A 9 0.69 -20.03 2.87
CA LEU A 9 -0.56 -19.89 2.12
C LEU A 9 -1.80 -20.08 3.02
N ALA A 10 -1.74 -21.01 3.98
CA ALA A 10 -2.81 -21.20 4.95
C ALA A 10 -2.94 -19.99 5.89
N ALA A 11 -1.83 -19.43 6.37
CA ALA A 11 -1.85 -18.25 7.22
C ALA A 11 -2.35 -16.99 6.49
N LEU A 12 -2.06 -16.85 5.20
CA LEU A 12 -2.56 -15.76 4.38
C LEU A 12 -4.05 -15.92 4.04
N SER A 13 -4.51 -17.15 3.78
CA SER A 13 -5.93 -17.47 3.57
C SER A 13 -6.77 -17.22 4.82
N ASP A 14 -6.32 -17.71 5.98
CA ASP A 14 -7.02 -17.51 7.26
C ASP A 14 -7.09 -16.03 7.66
N LEU A 15 -6.06 -15.26 7.34
CA LEU A 15 -6.03 -13.83 7.60
C LEU A 15 -6.94 -13.06 6.63
N PHE A 16 -7.05 -13.50 5.37
CA PHE A 16 -7.97 -12.95 4.38
C PHE A 16 -9.43 -13.17 4.79
N ASP A 17 -9.80 -14.38 5.19
CA ASP A 17 -11.16 -14.69 5.64
C ASP A 17 -11.53 -13.94 6.92
N ARG A 18 -10.58 -13.73 7.84
CA ARG A 18 -10.81 -12.96 9.07
C ARG A 18 -10.99 -11.46 8.83
N LEU A 19 -10.32 -10.91 7.82
CA LEU A 19 -10.36 -9.46 7.52
C LEU A 19 -11.46 -9.08 6.53
N TYR A 20 -11.87 -10.00 5.64
CA TYR A 20 -12.79 -9.71 4.54
C TYR A 20 -14.02 -10.64 4.46
N GLY A 21 -14.11 -11.67 5.32
CA GLY A 21 -15.12 -12.72 5.24
C GLY A 21 -16.51 -12.43 5.81
N ASN A 22 -16.85 -11.18 6.18
CA ASN A 22 -18.19 -10.86 6.66
C ASN A 22 -18.87 -9.80 5.78
N GLY A 23 -19.59 -10.28 4.76
CA GLY A 23 -20.32 -9.41 3.85
C GLY A 23 -21.13 -10.09 2.75
N ARG A 24 -21.63 -11.32 2.93
CA ARG A 24 -22.73 -11.88 2.13
C ARG A 24 -23.56 -12.85 2.95
N GLN A 25 -24.53 -12.33 3.69
CA GLN A 25 -25.79 -13.05 3.87
C GLN A 25 -26.75 -12.53 2.81
N HIS A 26 -27.05 -13.37 1.82
CA HIS A 26 -28.36 -13.31 1.18
C HIS A 26 -28.82 -14.74 0.88
N LYS A 27 -29.87 -15.11 1.62
CA LYS A 27 -30.76 -16.23 1.33
C LYS A 27 -31.31 -16.09 -0.08
N SER A 28 -31.30 -17.19 -0.82
CA SER A 28 -32.30 -17.44 -1.87
C SER A 28 -32.54 -18.95 -1.94
N GLU A 29 -33.45 -19.43 -1.08
CA GLU A 29 -34.28 -20.59 -1.40
C GLU A 29 -35.63 -20.03 -1.86
N THR A 30 -35.95 -20.34 -3.11
CA THR A 30 -37.27 -20.70 -3.65
C THR A 30 -38.50 -20.35 -2.78
N HIS A 31 -39.37 -19.49 -3.29
CA HIS A 31 -40.73 -19.92 -3.64
C HIS A 31 -41.44 -18.90 -4.55
N GLU A 32 -41.96 -19.46 -5.62
CA GLU A 32 -42.78 -18.88 -6.66
C GLU A 32 -44.24 -18.76 -6.17
N GLN A 33 -45.00 -17.86 -6.82
CA GLN A 33 -46.47 -17.71 -6.79
C GLN A 33 -47.07 -16.86 -5.64
N SER A 34 -47.54 -15.65 -5.96
CA SER A 34 -48.92 -15.45 -6.44
C SER A 34 -49.32 -13.97 -6.28
N ALA A 35 -50.01 -13.46 -7.30
CA ALA A 35 -50.50 -12.11 -7.42
C ALA A 35 -51.90 -11.93 -6.83
N ALA A 36 -52.15 -10.81 -6.13
CA ALA A 36 -53.45 -10.15 -5.94
C ALA A 36 -53.18 -8.79 -5.26
N LYS A 37 -53.57 -7.64 -5.86
CA LYS A 37 -54.73 -6.81 -5.48
C LYS A 37 -54.74 -6.47 -3.97
N THR A 38 -54.75 -5.22 -3.51
CA THR A 38 -55.62 -4.09 -3.89
C THR A 38 -55.06 -2.80 -3.29
N GLU A 39 -55.42 -1.68 -3.93
CA GLU A 39 -55.29 -0.28 -3.50
C GLU A 39 -55.86 -0.04 -2.08
N GLU A 40 -55.21 0.83 -1.30
CA GLU A 40 -55.93 1.85 -0.52
C GLU A 40 -55.01 3.04 -0.20
N SER A 41 -55.44 4.21 -0.65
CA SER A 41 -54.91 5.53 -0.34
C SER A 41 -55.35 5.98 1.05
N SER A 42 -54.53 6.76 1.76
CA SER A 42 -54.90 8.14 2.15
C SER A 42 -53.79 8.79 2.99
N ASP A 43 -53.45 10.00 2.55
CA ASP A 43 -52.72 11.03 3.28
C ASP A 43 -53.48 11.43 4.56
N GLU A 44 -52.75 11.67 5.65
CA GLU A 44 -53.04 12.82 6.54
C GLU A 44 -51.73 13.32 7.16
N ALA A 45 -51.37 14.54 6.78
CA ALA A 45 -50.38 15.37 7.44
C ALA A 45 -51.03 16.09 8.63
N ARG A 46 -50.34 16.16 9.78
CA ARG A 46 -50.58 17.25 10.74
C ARG A 46 -49.33 17.65 11.50
N VAL A 47 -49.01 18.92 11.36
CA VAL A 47 -47.99 19.72 12.05
C VAL A 47 -48.39 19.93 13.51
N GLY A 48 -47.40 19.94 14.41
CA GLY A 48 -47.53 20.39 15.79
C GLY A 48 -46.16 20.79 16.35
N GLU A 49 -45.95 22.09 16.54
CA GLU A 49 -44.78 22.69 17.18
C GLU A 49 -44.85 22.64 18.72
N VAL A 50 -43.73 23.05 19.31
CA VAL A 50 -43.56 23.74 20.62
C VAL A 50 -42.98 22.90 21.77
N GLY A 51 -41.70 23.16 22.05
CA GLY A 51 -41.29 23.81 23.31
C GLY A 51 -40.64 22.97 24.41
N GLY A 52 -39.48 23.44 24.88
CA GLY A 52 -39.26 23.56 26.33
C GLY A 52 -38.12 22.76 26.97
N ASP A 53 -37.16 23.53 27.50
CA ASP A 53 -36.41 23.35 28.76
C ASP A 53 -35.28 22.32 28.92
N GLU A 54 -34.07 22.90 29.01
CA GLU A 54 -32.94 22.50 29.84
C GLU A 54 -33.29 22.66 31.34
N PRO A 55 -32.74 21.87 32.28
CA PRO A 55 -31.60 22.40 33.05
C PRO A 55 -30.59 21.39 33.66
N LYS A 56 -29.34 21.88 33.75
CA LYS A 56 -28.39 21.86 34.89
C LYS A 56 -27.72 20.55 35.38
N ARG A 57 -26.38 20.56 35.22
CA ARG A 57 -25.28 20.43 36.21
C ARG A 57 -25.37 19.30 37.25
N HIS A 58 -24.32 18.49 37.37
CA HIS A 58 -23.45 18.52 38.57
C HIS A 58 -22.11 17.82 38.34
N ARG A 59 -21.11 18.40 38.99
CA ARG A 59 -19.69 18.13 39.08
C ARG A 59 -19.46 17.10 40.17
N GLU A 60 -18.57 16.12 39.98
CA GLU A 60 -17.72 15.65 41.07
C GLU A 60 -16.47 14.92 40.58
N GLU A 61 -15.39 15.26 41.25
CA GLU A 61 -14.00 14.91 41.04
C GLU A 61 -13.60 14.10 42.26
N SER A 62 -13.05 12.90 42.10
CA SER A 62 -12.45 12.17 43.22
C SER A 62 -11.30 11.30 42.77
N ARG A 63 -10.12 11.71 43.24
CA ARG A 63 -8.84 11.01 43.28
C ARG A 63 -8.98 9.63 43.91
N ASP A 64 -8.18 8.65 43.49
CA ASP A 64 -7.10 8.07 44.32
C ASP A 64 -6.47 6.78 43.75
N ARG A 65 -5.19 6.62 44.10
CA ARG A 65 -4.40 5.38 44.30
C ARG A 65 -3.64 4.77 43.11
N GLN A 66 -2.32 4.99 43.20
CA GLN A 66 -1.26 4.08 42.78
C GLN A 66 -1.53 2.63 43.24
N ALA A 67 -1.37 1.69 42.33
CA ALA A 67 -1.11 0.29 42.64
C ALA A 67 0.13 -0.17 41.87
N THR A 68 1.18 -0.45 42.64
CA THR A 68 2.37 -1.19 42.27
C THR A 68 1.99 -2.60 41.81
N GLY A 69 2.50 -3.01 40.66
CA GLY A 69 2.31 -4.37 40.14
C GLY A 69 3.47 -4.76 39.24
N GLU A 70 4.50 -5.34 39.84
CA GLU A 70 5.49 -6.15 39.13
C GLU A 70 4.76 -7.36 38.52
N GLY A 71 4.42 -7.25 37.24
CA GLY A 71 3.96 -8.36 36.42
C GLY A 71 5.02 -8.65 35.37
N THR A 72 5.89 -9.64 35.63
CA THR A 72 6.79 -10.24 34.64
C THR A 72 5.99 -11.05 33.62
N GLY A 73 5.20 -10.35 32.81
CA GLY A 73 4.60 -10.90 31.61
C GLY A 73 5.68 -11.09 30.56
N ARG A 74 6.02 -12.35 30.25
CA ARG A 74 6.72 -12.72 29.01
C ARG A 74 5.90 -12.18 27.83
N ARG A 75 6.22 -10.96 27.38
CA ARG A 75 5.83 -10.47 26.06
C ARG A 75 6.62 -11.30 25.06
N GLY A 76 5.98 -12.35 24.54
CA GLY A 76 6.48 -13.03 23.35
C GLY A 76 6.73 -11.96 22.30
N SER A 77 7.99 -11.81 21.89
CA SER A 77 8.37 -10.92 20.81
C SER A 77 7.61 -11.37 19.55
N THR A 78 6.51 -10.69 19.24
CA THR A 78 5.86 -10.79 17.94
C THR A 78 6.81 -10.19 16.92
N ALA A 79 7.72 -11.00 16.37
CA ALA A 79 8.56 -10.59 15.28
C ALA A 79 7.65 -10.07 14.15
N SER A 80 7.88 -8.82 13.74
CA SER A 80 7.14 -8.22 12.62
C SER A 80 7.26 -9.13 11.39
N PHE A 81 6.12 -9.46 10.79
CA PHE A 81 6.04 -10.28 9.57
C PHE A 81 6.69 -9.57 8.37
N LEU A 82 6.69 -8.25 8.35
CA LEU A 82 7.28 -7.47 7.26
C LEU A 82 8.81 -7.46 7.37
N SER A 83 9.47 -7.55 6.22
CA SER A 83 10.91 -7.29 6.04
C SER A 83 11.29 -5.83 6.30
N LEU A 84 10.28 -4.94 6.34
CA LEU A 84 10.40 -3.52 6.62
C LEU A 84 9.86 -3.14 7.99
N GLU A 85 10.52 -2.17 8.62
CA GLU A 85 10.06 -1.51 9.84
C GLU A 85 9.90 -0.01 9.59
N ALA A 86 8.71 0.54 9.86
CA ALA A 86 8.48 1.97 9.75
C ALA A 86 9.20 2.70 10.89
N LEU A 87 10.13 3.59 10.54
CA LEU A 87 10.87 4.41 11.51
C LEU A 87 10.23 5.77 11.74
N GLN A 88 9.75 6.38 10.67
CA GLN A 88 9.20 7.72 10.71
C GLN A 88 8.10 7.86 9.66
N GLU A 89 7.09 8.64 10.01
CA GLU A 89 6.04 9.03 9.09
C GLU A 89 5.91 10.56 9.05
N SER A 90 5.57 11.07 7.87
CA SER A 90 5.23 12.47 7.66
C SER A 90 3.97 12.53 6.83
N THR A 91 2.97 13.27 7.30
CA THR A 91 1.68 13.40 6.63
C THR A 91 1.40 14.87 6.34
N ASP A 92 0.96 15.12 5.11
CA ASP A 92 0.41 16.37 4.62
C ASP A 92 -0.97 16.08 4.00
N LYS A 93 -1.72 17.12 3.63
CA LYS A 93 -3.10 17.05 3.11
C LYS A 93 -3.25 16.05 1.96
N HIS A 94 -2.25 15.93 1.10
CA HIS A 94 -2.29 15.09 -0.11
C HIS A 94 -1.23 14.00 -0.15
N ALA A 95 -0.39 13.88 0.87
CA ALA A 95 0.75 12.97 0.83
C ALA A 95 1.03 12.39 2.22
N ARG A 96 1.24 11.07 2.28
CA ARG A 96 1.78 10.39 3.45
C ARG A 96 3.06 9.68 3.06
N LYS A 97 4.17 10.13 3.63
CA LYS A 97 5.51 9.60 3.40
C LYS A 97 5.93 8.76 4.61
N VAL A 98 6.52 7.60 4.33
CA VAL A 98 7.02 6.68 5.35
C VAL A 98 8.48 6.35 5.05
N LEU A 99 9.33 6.50 6.07
CA LEU A 99 10.70 6.03 6.06
C LEU A 99 10.75 4.63 6.66
N PHE A 100 11.20 3.66 5.87
CA PHE A 100 11.39 2.29 6.29
C PHE A 100 12.85 1.99 6.56
N ARG A 101 13.06 1.10 7.52
CA ARG A 101 14.28 0.35 7.75
C ARG A 101 14.11 -1.06 7.22
N CYS A 102 14.98 -1.44 6.31
CA CYS A 102 15.09 -2.78 5.80
C CYS A 102 15.83 -3.67 6.81
N ARG A 103 15.36 -4.90 6.97
CA ARG A 103 16.03 -5.91 7.79
C ARG A 103 16.74 -6.91 6.87
N PRO A 104 17.91 -7.45 7.25
CA PRO A 104 18.59 -7.28 8.54
C PRO A 104 19.63 -6.15 8.58
N ASP A 105 19.83 -5.40 7.51
CA ASP A 105 21.01 -4.55 7.30
C ASP A 105 20.81 -3.06 7.55
N ASP A 106 19.65 -2.68 8.10
CA ASP A 106 19.26 -1.31 8.44
C ASP A 106 19.31 -0.30 7.27
N ALA A 107 19.35 -0.79 6.02
CA ALA A 107 19.22 0.05 4.85
C ALA A 107 17.89 0.83 4.88
N ARG A 108 17.86 2.04 4.33
CA ARG A 108 16.69 2.91 4.42
C ARG A 108 16.08 3.18 3.07
N VAL A 109 14.76 3.06 3.01
CA VAL A 109 13.96 3.36 1.82
C VAL A 109 12.70 4.12 2.18
N GLU A 110 12.17 4.85 1.21
CA GLU A 110 10.97 5.66 1.39
C GLU A 110 9.84 5.15 0.49
N ALA A 111 8.61 5.26 0.98
CA ALA A 111 7.41 5.13 0.17
C ALA A 111 6.47 6.30 0.46
N VAL A 112 5.69 6.69 -0.55
CA VAL A 112 4.78 7.83 -0.46
C VAL A 112 3.40 7.45 -1.01
N ALA A 113 2.38 7.52 -0.17
CA ALA A 113 0.99 7.45 -0.61
C ALA A 113 0.51 8.87 -0.97
N LEU A 114 0.11 9.07 -2.22
CA LEU A 114 -0.41 10.32 -2.76
C LEU A 114 -1.93 10.22 -2.90
N ALA A 115 -2.66 11.12 -2.24
CA ALA A 115 -4.11 11.16 -2.25
C ALA A 115 -4.61 12.21 -3.25
N PHE A 116 -5.24 11.74 -4.32
CA PHE A 116 -5.98 12.54 -5.29
C PHE A 116 -7.48 12.48 -4.98
N PRO A 117 -8.31 13.37 -5.55
CA PRO A 117 -9.75 13.41 -5.24
C PRO A 117 -10.48 12.08 -5.40
N ASN A 118 -10.07 11.25 -6.38
CA ASN A 118 -10.77 10.01 -6.75
C ASN A 118 -9.91 8.76 -6.65
N HIS A 119 -8.64 8.87 -6.28
CA HIS A 119 -7.74 7.72 -6.22
C HIS A 119 -6.52 7.96 -5.33
N VAL A 120 -5.92 6.89 -4.82
CA VAL A 120 -4.64 6.91 -4.13
C VAL A 120 -3.59 6.23 -5.00
N SER A 121 -2.48 6.92 -5.24
CA SER A 121 -1.31 6.37 -5.92
C SER A 121 -0.18 6.15 -4.92
N LEU A 122 0.41 4.97 -4.92
CA LEU A 122 1.55 4.65 -4.09
C LEU A 122 2.85 4.73 -4.90
N CYS A 123 3.81 5.50 -4.43
CA CYS A 123 5.17 5.55 -4.97
C CYS A 123 6.10 4.72 -4.08
N ILE A 124 6.70 3.66 -4.63
CA ILE A 124 7.55 2.72 -3.90
C ILE A 124 8.97 2.68 -4.47
N SER A 125 9.91 2.32 -3.61
CA SER A 125 11.34 2.17 -3.90
C SER A 125 11.66 0.77 -4.42
N SER A 126 12.67 0.68 -5.30
CA SER A 126 13.21 -0.56 -5.87
C SER A 126 14.65 -0.85 -5.42
N GLN A 127 15.36 0.15 -4.90
CA GLN A 127 16.72 0.05 -4.40
C GLN A 127 16.90 0.86 -3.11
N ALA A 128 17.87 0.48 -2.29
CA ALA A 128 18.39 1.36 -1.25
C ALA A 128 19.50 2.21 -1.87
N GLY A 129 19.20 3.50 -2.05
CA GLY A 129 20.02 4.39 -2.89
C GLY A 129 19.73 4.21 -4.38
N CYS A 130 20.62 4.69 -5.25
CA CYS A 130 20.51 4.49 -6.69
C CYS A 130 21.91 4.46 -7.34
N ALA A 131 22.15 3.49 -8.23
CA ALA A 131 23.41 3.39 -8.97
C ALA A 131 23.58 4.49 -10.03
N PHE A 132 22.48 5.14 -10.40
CA PHE A 132 22.48 6.22 -11.38
C PHE A 132 22.64 7.55 -10.65
N ASN A 133 23.68 8.29 -11.02
CA ASN A 133 24.04 9.55 -10.38
C ASN A 133 23.39 10.74 -11.10
N CYS A 134 22.06 10.74 -11.19
CA CYS A 134 21.34 11.85 -11.81
C CYS A 134 21.58 13.14 -11.01
N SER A 135 22.06 14.19 -11.65
CA SER A 135 22.53 15.41 -10.98
C SER A 135 21.43 16.17 -10.22
N PHE A 136 20.18 16.00 -10.67
CA PHE A 136 18.96 16.54 -10.06
C PHE A 136 18.35 15.63 -8.98
N CYS A 137 18.80 14.38 -8.85
CA CYS A 137 18.21 13.40 -7.94
C CYS A 137 18.97 13.36 -6.60
N SER A 138 18.28 13.65 -5.50
CA SER A 138 18.88 13.57 -4.16
C SER A 138 19.37 12.15 -3.82
N VAL A 139 18.66 11.11 -4.30
CA VAL A 139 19.01 9.71 -4.04
C VAL A 139 20.26 9.31 -4.82
N GLY A 140 20.40 9.79 -6.07
CA GLY A 140 21.61 9.55 -6.87
C GLY A 140 22.87 10.07 -6.16
N LYS A 141 22.76 11.23 -5.50
CA LYS A 141 23.85 11.82 -4.70
C LYS A 141 24.21 11.01 -3.45
N SER A 142 23.25 10.28 -2.88
CA SER A 142 23.49 9.40 -1.73
C SER A 142 24.21 8.10 -2.11
N GLY A 143 24.35 7.83 -3.41
CA GLY A 143 24.99 6.63 -3.93
C GLY A 143 24.09 5.40 -3.87
N PHE A 144 24.65 4.27 -4.30
CA PHE A 144 24.01 2.96 -4.29
C PHE A 144 24.49 2.13 -3.11
N LEU A 145 23.55 1.57 -2.36
CA LEU A 145 23.85 0.61 -1.30
C LEU A 145 23.60 -0.81 -1.80
N ARG A 146 22.36 -1.11 -2.19
CA ARG A 146 21.98 -2.45 -2.69
C ARG A 146 20.63 -2.46 -3.39
N GLN A 147 20.36 -3.59 -4.02
CA GLN A 147 19.02 -3.95 -4.52
C GLN A 147 18.09 -4.30 -3.35
N LEU A 148 16.80 -3.99 -3.50
CA LEU A 148 15.76 -4.54 -2.63
C LEU A 148 15.35 -5.94 -3.07
N SER A 149 14.94 -6.77 -2.12
CA SER A 149 14.26 -8.04 -2.39
C SER A 149 12.83 -7.80 -2.90
N ALA A 150 12.20 -8.85 -3.44
CA ALA A 150 10.80 -8.76 -3.86
C ALA A 150 9.90 -8.44 -2.66
N ASP A 151 10.15 -9.09 -1.52
CA ASP A 151 9.41 -8.88 -0.27
C ASP A 151 9.54 -7.42 0.20
N GLU A 152 10.74 -6.85 0.20
CA GLU A 152 10.96 -5.43 0.58
C GLU A 152 10.27 -4.45 -0.38
N ILE A 153 10.15 -4.78 -1.66
CA ILE A 153 9.40 -3.97 -2.62
C ILE A 153 7.90 -4.04 -2.31
N THR A 154 7.36 -5.25 -2.13
CA THR A 154 5.93 -5.45 -1.91
C THR A 154 5.46 -5.09 -0.51
N ASP A 155 6.32 -5.17 0.49
CA ASP A 155 6.02 -4.81 1.88
C ASP A 155 5.72 -3.32 2.04
N GLN A 156 6.29 -2.47 1.18
CA GLN A 156 5.91 -1.06 1.11
C GLN A 156 4.42 -0.91 0.79
N VAL A 157 3.89 -1.72 -0.12
CA VAL A 157 2.45 -1.74 -0.47
C VAL A 157 1.63 -2.35 0.66
N LEU A 158 2.07 -3.50 1.17
CA LEU A 158 1.37 -4.24 2.21
C LEU A 158 1.23 -3.41 3.50
N PHE A 159 2.24 -2.60 3.83
CA PHE A 159 2.20 -1.69 4.97
C PHE A 159 0.98 -0.76 4.93
N PHE A 160 0.74 -0.08 3.80
CA PHE A 160 -0.39 0.85 3.68
C PHE A 160 -1.74 0.11 3.59
N LEU A 161 -1.79 -1.04 2.92
CA LEU A 161 -3.00 -1.88 2.87
C LEU A 161 -3.41 -2.35 4.28
N ARG A 162 -2.45 -2.75 5.12
CA ARG A 162 -2.69 -3.16 6.51
C ARG A 162 -3.20 -2.02 7.40
N GLN A 163 -3.00 -0.78 6.99
CA GLN A 163 -3.53 0.40 7.66
C GLN A 163 -4.90 0.83 7.11
N GLY A 164 -5.49 0.03 6.22
CA GLY A 164 -6.81 0.30 5.64
C GLY A 164 -6.78 1.33 4.50
N ILE A 165 -5.61 1.71 3.98
CA ILE A 165 -5.55 2.58 2.81
C ILE A 165 -5.93 1.76 1.57
N LYS A 166 -6.99 2.19 0.89
CA LYS A 166 -7.31 1.68 -0.44
C LYS A 166 -6.34 2.29 -1.45
N ILE A 167 -5.54 1.45 -2.10
CA ILE A 167 -4.54 1.84 -3.10
C ILE A 167 -5.10 1.53 -4.49
N ASP A 168 -5.11 2.50 -5.38
CA ASP A 168 -5.67 2.36 -6.73
C ASP A 168 -4.59 2.19 -7.81
N SER A 169 -3.37 2.66 -7.55
CA SER A 169 -2.21 2.47 -8.43
C SER A 169 -0.90 2.41 -7.64
N VAL A 170 0.10 1.74 -8.22
CA VAL A 170 1.45 1.64 -7.65
C VAL A 170 2.47 2.02 -8.72
N SER A 171 3.43 2.86 -8.36
CA SER A 171 4.51 3.31 -9.23
C SER A 171 5.86 3.02 -8.61
N LEU A 172 6.78 2.44 -9.38
CA LEU A 172 8.18 2.26 -9.00
C LEU A 172 8.95 3.52 -9.42
N MET A 173 8.70 4.60 -8.68
CA MET A 173 9.30 5.93 -8.88
C MET A 173 9.93 6.47 -7.59
N GLY A 174 10.09 5.61 -6.57
CA GLY A 174 10.77 5.94 -5.32
C GLY A 174 12.29 5.91 -5.52
N MET A 175 12.99 5.33 -4.55
CA MET A 175 14.44 5.20 -4.61
C MET A 175 14.85 4.07 -5.56
N GLY A 176 15.80 4.36 -6.46
CA GLY A 176 16.45 3.38 -7.33
C GLY A 176 16.01 3.40 -8.80
N GLU A 177 16.76 2.67 -9.63
CA GLU A 177 16.39 2.32 -11.00
C GLU A 177 15.73 0.93 -11.02
N PRO A 178 14.39 0.84 -11.20
CA PRO A 178 13.67 -0.42 -11.11
C PRO A 178 14.16 -1.49 -12.08
N LEU A 179 14.46 -1.11 -13.33
CA LEU A 179 14.86 -2.08 -14.36
C LEU A 179 16.30 -2.57 -14.22
N ALA A 180 17.09 -1.97 -13.32
CA ALA A 180 18.37 -2.49 -12.88
C ALA A 180 18.23 -3.50 -11.72
N ASN A 181 17.06 -3.64 -11.10
CA ASN A 181 16.80 -4.63 -10.06
C ASN A 181 16.02 -5.83 -10.62
N PRO A 182 16.63 -7.03 -10.78
CA PRO A 182 15.92 -8.20 -11.29
C PRO A 182 14.76 -8.67 -10.38
N LYS A 183 14.75 -8.28 -9.10
CA LYS A 183 13.68 -8.61 -8.15
C LYS A 183 12.39 -7.81 -8.38
N VAL A 184 12.43 -6.75 -9.18
CA VAL A 184 11.22 -6.02 -9.58
C VAL A 184 10.26 -6.90 -10.36
N PHE A 185 10.75 -7.79 -11.23
CA PHE A 185 9.87 -8.72 -11.97
C PHE A 185 9.16 -9.71 -11.03
N ASP A 186 9.85 -10.20 -10.01
CA ASP A 186 9.24 -11.06 -8.98
C ASP A 186 8.18 -10.27 -8.19
N ALA A 187 8.47 -9.02 -7.81
CA ALA A 187 7.52 -8.15 -7.13
C ALA A 187 6.29 -7.83 -8.00
N LEU A 188 6.46 -7.58 -9.30
CA LEU A 188 5.34 -7.37 -10.23
C LEU A 188 4.44 -8.60 -10.30
N ARG A 189 5.01 -9.82 -10.37
CA ARG A 189 4.20 -11.05 -10.32
C ARG A 189 3.39 -11.14 -9.04
N ILE A 190 4.02 -10.90 -7.89
CA ILE A 190 3.36 -10.89 -6.58
C ILE A 190 2.21 -9.85 -6.53
N LEU A 191 2.46 -8.63 -7.00
CA LEU A 191 1.47 -7.55 -7.00
C LEU A 191 0.26 -7.87 -7.89
N THR A 192 0.47 -8.58 -9.00
CA THR A 192 -0.60 -8.94 -9.94
C THR A 192 -1.28 -10.28 -9.63
N ASP A 193 -0.75 -11.07 -8.70
CA ASP A 193 -1.30 -12.39 -8.39
C ASP A 193 -2.70 -12.29 -7.76
N PRO A 194 -3.73 -12.95 -8.32
CA PRO A 194 -5.11 -12.89 -7.80
C PRO A 194 -5.29 -13.40 -6.37
N LEU A 195 -4.39 -14.27 -5.88
CA LEU A 195 -4.42 -14.82 -4.53
C LEU A 195 -3.61 -13.98 -3.53
N LEU A 196 -2.85 -12.99 -4.02
CA LEU A 196 -2.04 -12.10 -3.18
C LEU A 196 -2.64 -10.69 -3.19
N PHE A 197 -2.05 -9.77 -3.94
CA PHE A 197 -2.47 -8.37 -3.95
C PHE A 197 -3.57 -8.07 -4.97
N ASN A 198 -3.68 -8.89 -6.03
CA ASN A 198 -4.70 -8.78 -7.07
C ASN A 198 -4.80 -7.37 -7.73
N PHE A 199 -3.66 -6.69 -7.92
CA PHE A 199 -3.64 -5.46 -8.72
C PHE A 199 -3.78 -5.77 -10.21
N SER A 200 -4.58 -4.98 -10.92
CA SER A 200 -4.51 -4.95 -12.37
C SER A 200 -3.13 -4.47 -12.80
N ALA A 201 -2.46 -5.19 -13.71
CA ALA A 201 -1.16 -4.78 -14.26
C ALA A 201 -1.19 -3.35 -14.83
N ARG A 202 -2.32 -2.91 -15.39
CA ARG A 202 -2.52 -1.53 -15.91
C ARG A 202 -2.54 -0.45 -14.84
N LYS A 203 -2.58 -0.82 -13.56
CA LYS A 203 -2.46 0.09 -12.41
C LYS A 203 -1.05 0.12 -11.83
N LEU A 204 -0.14 -0.67 -12.37
CA LEU A 204 1.27 -0.67 -12.04
C LEU A 204 2.04 0.17 -13.07
N ALA A 205 3.00 0.96 -12.61
CA ALA A 205 3.88 1.74 -13.47
C ALA A 205 5.35 1.52 -13.07
N VAL A 206 6.20 1.24 -14.05
CA VAL A 206 7.65 1.12 -13.89
C VAL A 206 8.29 2.30 -14.61
N SER A 207 9.03 3.13 -13.86
CA SER A 207 9.86 4.18 -14.45
C SER A 207 11.26 3.66 -14.74
N THR A 208 11.92 4.17 -15.78
CA THR A 208 13.32 3.83 -16.09
C THR A 208 14.08 4.98 -16.75
N LEU A 209 15.38 5.03 -16.49
CA LEU A 209 16.38 5.85 -17.19
C LEU A 209 16.86 5.22 -18.51
N GLY A 210 16.26 4.12 -18.96
CA GLY A 210 16.55 3.51 -20.25
C GLY A 210 17.39 2.23 -20.18
N VAL A 211 17.18 1.39 -19.16
CA VAL A 211 17.88 0.10 -19.04
C VAL A 211 17.32 -0.88 -20.09
N LEU A 212 17.90 -0.88 -21.28
CA LEU A 212 17.38 -1.62 -22.46
C LEU A 212 17.10 -3.11 -22.19
N PRO A 213 17.99 -3.89 -21.53
CA PRO A 213 17.69 -5.29 -21.23
C PRO A 213 16.46 -5.45 -20.32
N GLY A 214 16.30 -4.56 -19.33
CA GLY A 214 15.16 -4.56 -18.43
C GLY A 214 13.86 -4.12 -19.12
N ILE A 215 13.93 -3.18 -20.06
CA ILE A 215 12.77 -2.76 -20.87
C ILE A 215 12.26 -3.93 -21.69
N LYS A 216 13.15 -4.61 -22.41
CA LYS A 216 12.80 -5.79 -23.22
C LYS A 216 12.12 -6.84 -22.36
N LYS A 217 12.73 -7.18 -21.22
CA LYS A 217 12.17 -8.16 -20.28
C LYS A 217 10.80 -7.73 -19.74
N LEU A 218 10.61 -6.45 -19.41
CA LEU A 218 9.31 -5.94 -18.94
C LEU A 218 8.24 -6.09 -20.02
N THR A 219 8.55 -5.74 -21.27
CA THR A 219 7.60 -5.84 -22.38
C THR A 219 7.25 -7.28 -22.74
N GLU A 220 8.16 -8.23 -22.51
CA GLU A 220 7.93 -9.65 -22.76
C GLU A 220 7.15 -10.33 -21.62
N GLU A 221 7.55 -10.11 -20.36
CA GLU A 221 6.98 -10.80 -19.21
C GLU A 221 5.74 -10.10 -18.62
N HIS A 222 5.65 -8.77 -18.75
CA HIS A 222 4.61 -7.94 -18.14
C HIS A 222 4.05 -6.87 -19.10
N PRO A 223 3.51 -7.26 -20.27
CA PRO A 223 3.16 -6.34 -21.35
C PRO A 223 2.07 -5.31 -21.02
N GLN A 224 1.32 -5.52 -19.93
CA GLN A 224 0.25 -4.62 -19.48
C GLN A 224 0.69 -3.64 -18.38
N VAL A 225 1.91 -3.74 -17.87
CA VAL A 225 2.47 -2.78 -16.91
C VAL A 225 2.85 -1.52 -17.66
N ASN A 226 2.50 -0.35 -17.11
CA ASN A 226 2.83 0.91 -17.75
C ASN A 226 4.34 1.17 -17.64
N LEU A 227 4.98 1.49 -18.76
CA LEU A 227 6.38 1.89 -18.81
C LEU A 227 6.49 3.42 -18.94
N ALA A 228 7.21 4.05 -18.02
CA ALA A 228 7.50 5.48 -18.05
C ALA A 228 8.99 5.72 -18.29
N PHE A 229 9.31 6.64 -19.20
CA PHE A 229 10.69 7.02 -19.52
C PHE A 229 11.07 8.32 -18.81
N SER A 230 12.10 8.25 -17.99
CA SER A 230 12.70 9.40 -17.31
C SER A 230 13.77 10.02 -18.22
N LEU A 231 13.30 10.78 -19.23
CA LEU A 231 14.15 11.29 -20.31
C LEU A 231 14.94 12.55 -19.93
N HIS A 232 14.27 13.53 -19.31
CA HIS A 232 14.80 14.81 -18.80
C HIS A 232 15.41 15.81 -19.80
N SER A 233 15.88 15.39 -20.98
CA SER A 233 16.17 16.28 -22.11
C SER A 233 15.97 15.55 -23.44
N PRO A 234 15.41 16.22 -24.47
CA PRO A 234 15.34 15.67 -25.83
C PRO A 234 16.71 15.66 -26.54
N PHE A 235 17.72 16.36 -26.01
CA PHE A 235 19.05 16.46 -26.61
C PHE A 235 20.04 15.51 -25.90
N PRO A 236 20.74 14.62 -26.62
CA PRO A 236 21.64 13.65 -26.00
C PRO A 236 22.72 14.27 -25.12
N GLU A 237 23.33 15.37 -25.56
CA GLU A 237 24.43 16.01 -24.83
C GLU A 237 23.96 16.59 -23.49
N GLU A 238 22.83 17.28 -23.48
CA GLU A 238 22.23 17.77 -22.24
C GLU A 238 21.81 16.63 -21.32
N ARG A 239 21.23 15.56 -21.89
CA ARG A 239 20.82 14.39 -21.13
C ARG A 239 22.01 13.74 -20.43
N ASN A 240 23.16 13.62 -21.09
CA ASN A 240 24.37 13.03 -20.51
C ASN A 240 24.90 13.85 -19.31
N LEU A 241 24.66 15.16 -19.28
CA LEU A 241 24.98 16.02 -18.13
C LEU A 241 24.01 15.83 -16.96
N LEU A 242 22.75 15.46 -17.24
CA LEU A 242 21.71 15.28 -16.23
C LEU A 242 21.67 13.86 -15.67
N VAL A 243 21.85 12.86 -16.52
CA VAL A 243 21.72 11.43 -16.24
C VAL A 243 23.05 10.76 -16.55
N SER A 244 23.90 10.64 -15.53
CA SER A 244 25.14 9.87 -15.64
C SER A 244 24.83 8.39 -15.52
N LEU A 245 25.03 7.66 -16.62
CA LEU A 245 25.00 6.20 -16.62
C LEU A 245 26.28 5.67 -15.96
N PRO A 246 26.20 4.63 -15.11
CA PRO A 246 27.38 3.99 -14.51
C PRO A 246 28.24 3.25 -15.54
#